data_AF-A0A533TAJ6-F1
#
_entry.id   AF-A0A533TAJ6-F1
#
_cell.length_a   1.000
_cell.length_b   1.000
_cell.length_c   1.000
_cell.angle_alpha   90.00
_cell.angle_beta   90.00
_cell.angle_gamma   90.00
#
_symmetry.space_group_name_H-M   'P 1'
#
loop_
_entity.id
_entity.type
_entity.pdbx_description
1 polymer ?
#
loop_
_entity_poly.entity_id
_entity_poly.type
_entity_poly.pdbx_seq_one_letter_code
_entity_poly.pdbx_strand_id
1 'polypeptide(L)'
;MVDIEEVGEQLRARRKALGMSQTEVAALNRVNRVTLSRLENGKLPEIGIRKVMAISATLGLELTLNVASQRPTLQDLVNEKEA
;
A
#
# COMPACT_ATOMS: atom_id res chain seq x y z
N MET A 1 2.49 12.47 1.34
CA MET A 1 3.21 11.60 2.29
C MET A 1 2.42 10.32 2.33
N VAL A 2 3.01 9.19 1.96
CA VAL A 2 2.29 7.91 1.92
C VAL A 2 2.04 7.48 3.36
N ASP A 3 0.76 7.35 3.74
CA ASP A 3 0.35 6.87 5.06
C ASP A 3 -0.02 5.38 4.98
N ILE A 4 0.07 4.67 6.11
CA ILE A 4 -0.32 3.26 6.23
C ILE A 4 -1.80 3.05 5.89
N GLU A 5 -2.64 4.07 6.09
CA GLU A 5 -4.05 4.06 5.70
C GLU A 5 -4.22 3.90 4.19
N GLU A 6 -3.49 4.71 3.40
CA GLU A 6 -3.52 4.68 1.95
C GLU A 6 -2.97 3.36 1.40
N VAL A 7 -1.87 2.86 1.99
CA VAL A 7 -1.32 1.54 1.66
C VAL A 7 -2.35 0.45 1.94
N GLY A 8 -2.99 0.49 3.11
CA GLY A 8 -4.03 -0.48 3.51
C GLY A 8 -5.20 -0.51 2.54
N GLU A 9 -5.67 0.67 2.11
CA GLU A 9 -6.75 0.79 1.14
C GLU A 9 -6.38 0.21 -0.24
N GLN A 10 -5.18 0.52 -0.74
CA GLN A 10 -4.68 -0.02 -2.02
C GLN A 10 -4.57 -1.56 -1.98
N LEU A 11 -4.03 -2.12 -0.89
CA LEU A 11 -3.96 -3.57 -0.68
C LEU A 11 -5.37 -4.19 -0.67
N ARG A 12 -6.31 -3.57 0.05
CA ARG A 12 -7.71 -4.04 0.13
C ARG A 12 -8.39 -4.01 -1.23
N ALA A 13 -8.24 -2.92 -1.98
CA ALA A 13 -8.83 -2.74 -3.29
C ALA A 13 -8.29 -3.81 -4.25
N ARG A 14 -6.97 -4.01 -4.28
CA ARG A 14 -6.36 -5.04 -5.12
C ARG A 14 -6.81 -6.45 -4.74
N ARG A 15 -6.85 -6.78 -3.46
CA ARG A 15 -7.34 -8.08 -2.99
C ARG A 15 -8.76 -8.36 -3.48
N LYS A 16 -9.66 -7.38 -3.35
CA LYS A 16 -11.05 -7.51 -3.83
C LYS A 16 -11.11 -7.69 -5.34
N ALA A 17 -10.29 -6.96 -6.10
CA ALA A 17 -10.22 -7.10 -7.56
C ALA A 17 -9.76 -8.49 -8.01
N LEU A 18 -8.94 -9.16 -7.20
CA LEU A 18 -8.51 -10.55 -7.42
C LEU A 18 -9.51 -11.60 -6.89
N GLY A 19 -10.62 -11.19 -6.27
CA GLY A 19 -11.61 -12.11 -5.70
C GLY A 19 -11.14 -12.87 -4.45
N MET A 20 -9.99 -12.50 -3.88
CA MET A 20 -9.41 -13.20 -2.72
C MET A 20 -10.04 -12.73 -1.41
N SER A 21 -10.28 -13.65 -0.48
CA SER A 21 -10.67 -13.33 0.89
C SER A 21 -9.48 -12.88 1.74
N GLN A 22 -9.76 -12.21 2.85
CA GLN A 22 -8.72 -11.87 3.83
C GLN A 22 -8.07 -13.12 4.43
N THR A 23 -8.82 -14.20 4.62
CA THR A 23 -8.31 -15.45 5.19
C THR A 23 -7.29 -16.09 4.27
N GLU A 24 -7.55 -16.13 2.96
CA GLU A 24 -6.64 -16.69 1.95
C GLU A 24 -5.32 -15.92 1.90
N VAL A 25 -5.38 -14.58 1.76
CA VAL A 25 -4.17 -13.74 1.72
C VAL A 25 -3.40 -13.84 3.04
N ALA A 26 -4.09 -13.86 4.17
CA ALA A 26 -3.46 -13.99 5.48
C ALA A 26 -2.71 -15.33 5.64
N ALA A 27 -3.33 -16.43 5.20
CA ALA A 27 -2.72 -17.76 5.21
C ALA A 27 -1.46 -17.83 4.34
N LEU A 28 -1.53 -17.30 3.11
CA LEU A 28 -0.38 -17.24 2.19
C LEU A 28 0.80 -16.45 2.75
N ASN A 29 0.52 -15.44 3.58
CA ASN A 29 1.52 -14.52 4.13
C ASN A 29 1.90 -14.80 5.58
N ARG A 30 1.44 -15.91 6.15
CA ARG A 30 1.69 -16.31 7.56
C ARG A 30 1.36 -15.17 8.55
N VAL A 31 0.28 -14.44 8.28
CA VAL A 31 -0.27 -13.43 9.21
C VAL A 31 -1.65 -13.88 9.67
N ASN A 32 -2.10 -13.37 10.82
CA ASN A 32 -3.47 -13.60 11.24
C ASN A 32 -4.42 -12.74 10.35
N ARG A 33 -5.59 -13.29 10.00
CA ARG A 33 -6.67 -12.55 9.32
C ARG A 33 -7.03 -11.23 10.02
N VAL A 34 -6.97 -11.16 11.35
CA VAL A 34 -7.18 -9.91 12.11
C VAL A 34 -6.10 -8.87 11.80
N THR A 35 -4.83 -9.28 11.68
CA THR A 35 -3.73 -8.39 11.29
C THR A 35 -3.96 -7.84 9.89
N LEU A 36 -4.29 -8.70 8.92
CA LEU A 36 -4.59 -8.24 7.55
C LEU A 36 -5.80 -7.30 7.54
N SER A 37 -6.85 -7.60 8.30
CA SER A 37 -8.01 -6.72 8.41
C SER A 37 -7.67 -5.35 9.01
N ARG A 38 -6.84 -5.30 10.06
CA ARG A 38 -6.39 -4.03 10.64
C ARG A 38 -5.52 -3.23 9.67
N LEU A 39 -4.62 -3.90 8.95
CA LEU A 39 -3.80 -3.29 7.90
C LEU A 39 -4.68 -2.67 6.81
N GLU A 40 -5.61 -3.44 6.25
CA GLU A 40 -6.53 -3.01 5.17
C GLU A 40 -7.49 -1.87 5.56
N ASN A 41 -7.59 -1.55 6.85
CA ASN A 41 -8.42 -0.47 7.35
C ASN A 41 -7.58 0.65 8.01
N GLY A 42 -6.25 0.63 7.88
CA GLY A 42 -5.37 1.66 8.46
C GLY A 42 -5.29 1.65 9.99
N LYS A 43 -5.82 0.61 10.66
CA LYS A 43 -5.93 0.53 12.14
C LYS A 43 -4.80 -0.27 12.78
N LEU A 44 -3.76 -0.62 12.03
CA LEU A 44 -2.66 -1.42 12.53
C LEU A 44 -1.55 -0.49 13.03
N PRO A 45 -1.21 -0.50 14.34
CA PRO A 45 -0.22 0.42 14.89
C PRO A 45 1.18 0.21 14.30
N GLU A 46 1.53 -1.05 14.03
CA GLU A 46 2.83 -1.41 13.48
C GLU A 46 2.73 -2.69 12.64
N ILE A 47 3.49 -2.73 11.54
CA ILE A 47 3.75 -3.93 10.77
C ILE A 47 5.18 -3.90 10.21
N GLY A 48 5.90 -5.01 10.32
CA GLY A 48 7.24 -5.11 9.73
C GLY A 48 7.18 -5.08 8.21
N ILE A 49 8.09 -4.32 7.58
CA ILE A 49 8.16 -4.10 6.13
C ILE A 49 8.13 -5.40 5.31
N ARG A 50 8.78 -6.47 5.79
CA ARG A 50 8.78 -7.79 5.11
C ARG A 50 7.37 -8.36 4.92
N LYS A 51 6.46 -8.14 5.87
CA LYS A 51 5.06 -8.59 5.74
C LYS A 51 4.31 -7.77 4.70
N VAL A 52 4.54 -6.45 4.67
CA VAL A 52 3.92 -5.56 3.68
C VAL A 52 4.38 -5.95 2.27
N MET A 53 5.69 -6.22 2.08
CA MET A 53 6.24 -6.71 0.82
C MET A 53 5.64 -8.04 0.40
N ALA A 54 5.54 -9.01 1.31
CA ALA A 54 4.98 -10.33 1.00
C ALA A 54 3.50 -10.24 0.58
N ILE A 55 2.70 -9.46 1.31
CA ILE A 55 1.28 -9.25 0.99
C ILE A 55 1.15 -8.54 -0.36
N SER A 56 1.97 -7.52 -0.62
CA SER A 56 1.99 -6.81 -1.90
C SER A 56 2.31 -7.77 -3.05
N ALA A 57 3.36 -8.59 -2.91
CA ALA A 57 3.73 -9.59 -3.91
C ALA A 57 2.62 -10.63 -4.15
N THR A 58 1.96 -11.10 -3.10
CA THR A 58 0.81 -12.02 -3.21
C THR A 58 -0.33 -11.42 -4.03
N LEU A 59 -0.52 -10.10 -3.94
CA LEU A 59 -1.54 -9.35 -4.66
C LEU A 59 -1.07 -8.86 -6.05
N GLY A 60 0.14 -9.24 -6.48
CA GLY A 60 0.75 -8.79 -7.72
C GLY A 60 1.02 -7.29 -7.74
N LEU A 61 1.34 -6.71 -6.60
CA LEU A 61 1.76 -5.31 -6.43
C LEU A 61 3.26 -5.24 -6.14
N GLU A 62 3.85 -4.13 -6.54
CA GLU A 62 5.25 -3.80 -6.26
C GLU A 62 5.31 -2.58 -5.32
N LEU A 63 6.24 -2.64 -4.36
CA LEU A 63 6.59 -1.49 -3.52
C LEU A 63 7.82 -0.82 -4.11
N THR A 64 7.68 0.43 -4.55
CA THR A 64 8.78 1.21 -5.13
C THR A 64 9.27 2.27 -4.16
N LEU A 65 10.59 2.48 -4.14
CA LEU A 65 11.21 3.61 -3.45
C LEU A 65 11.49 4.68 -4.49
N ASN A 66 10.87 5.83 -4.32
CA ASN A 66 11.06 6.97 -5.21
C ASN A 66 11.82 8.06 -4.46
N VAL A 67 12.62 8.84 -5.20
CA VAL A 67 13.18 10.07 -4.67
C VAL A 67 12.01 10.94 -4.23
N ALA A 68 12.00 11.36 -2.96
CA ALA A 68 10.99 12.29 -2.50
C ALA A 68 11.00 13.50 -3.43
N SER A 69 9.86 13.79 -4.06
CA SER A 69 9.74 14.98 -4.90
C SER A 69 10.15 16.18 -4.05
N GLN A 70 11.17 16.91 -4.50
CA GLN A 70 11.38 18.26 -4.00
C GLN A 70 10.04 18.94 -4.18
N ARG A 71 9.51 19.58 -3.13
CA ARG A 71 8.28 20.37 -3.28
C ARG A 71 8.48 21.22 -4.53
N PRO A 72 7.66 21.05 -5.58
CA PRO A 72 7.87 21.76 -6.82
C PRO A 72 7.95 23.24 -6.47
N THR A 73 8.98 23.89 -6.99
CA THR A 73 9.08 25.33 -6.87
C THR A 73 7.87 25.94 -7.60
N LEU A 74 7.53 27.19 -7.27
CA LEU A 74 6.49 27.90 -8.03
C LEU A 74 6.77 27.88 -9.55
N GLN A 75 8.04 27.86 -9.94
CA GLN A 75 8.45 27.80 -11.34
C GLN A 75 8.06 26.47 -12.00
N ASP A 76 8.24 25.35 -11.30
CA ASP A 76 7.91 24.02 -11.83
C ASP A 76 6.40 23.89 -12.12
N LEU A 77 5.57 24.48 -11.23
CA LEU A 77 4.11 24.49 -11.37
C LEU A 77 3.61 25.40 -12.49
N VAL A 78 4.32 26.49 -12.79
CA VAL A 78 4.00 27.38 -13.92
C VAL A 78 4.31 26.66 -15.22
N ASN A 79 5.48 26.02 -15.32
CA ASN A 79 5.92 25.31 -16.52
C ASN A 79 5.00 24.12 -16.88
N GLU A 80 4.47 23.38 -15.90
CA GLU A 80 3.50 22.28 -16.14
C GLU A 80 2.15 22.75 -16.69
N LYS A 81 1.73 23.99 -16.41
CA LYS A 81 0.45 24.54 -16.90
C LYS A 81 0.53 25.13 -18.31
N GLU A 82 1.74 25.42 -18.76
CA GLU A 82 2.02 25.97 -20.09
C GLU A 82 2.41 24.88 -21.12
N ALA A 83 2.63 23.64 -20.68
CA ALA A 83 2.91 22.47 -21.50
C ALA A 83 1.63 21.69 -21.86
#